data_AF-A0A9E5IMB7-F1
#
_entry.id   AF-A0A9E5IMB7-F1
#
_cell.length_a   1.000
_cell.length_b   1.000
_cell.length_c   1.000
_cell.angle_alpha   90.00
_cell.angle_beta   90.00
_cell.angle_gamma   90.00
#
_symmetry.space_group_name_H-M   'P 1'
#
loop_
_entity.id
_entity.type
_entity.pdbx_description
1 polymer ?
#
loop_
_entity_poly.entity_id
_entity_poly.type
_entity_poly.pdbx_seq_one_letter_code
_entity_poly.pdbx_strand_id
1 'polypeptide(L)'
;MKNKLNIAIVGTVLASGILSAATTTDTFTAGEILLGFYASSGTGASKNLVANLGSFGNFDNNDGATVSILGSSLVSDLVATYGANWNSRTDITWSVTGANFAQSVAGLTRNTIFATSPRASVTDAPISITGGSDGTLAGIRLNVNSINTAYDAATTTANSTVTVVIDGSNSDSMQARMVLSASPQFGTDNTNSAASVTISDFYGLVPTSGGIAPNGAAVDTDGVVFTRGTNYLGYFTLSSNGLNYTASGTAIPEPSSYAVLGGLVALGYSAIRRRRNTKA
;
A
#
# COMPACT_ATOMS: atom_id res chain seq x y z
N MET A 1 30.24 -34.47 -55.27
CA MET A 1 30.21 -33.28 -54.39
C MET A 1 29.14 -33.52 -53.33
N LYS A 2 29.53 -33.79 -52.08
CA LYS A 2 28.63 -34.18 -50.98
C LYS A 2 28.49 -32.99 -50.03
N ASN A 3 27.38 -32.23 -50.12
CA ASN A 3 27.08 -31.17 -49.15
C ASN A 3 26.37 -31.79 -47.95
N LYS A 4 27.04 -31.72 -46.79
CA LYS A 4 26.50 -32.17 -45.50
C LYS A 4 25.63 -31.06 -44.91
N LEU A 5 24.37 -31.38 -44.68
CA LEU A 5 23.40 -30.53 -43.98
C LEU A 5 23.60 -30.73 -42.46
N ASN A 6 24.14 -29.72 -41.78
CA ASN A 6 24.24 -29.71 -40.32
C ASN A 6 22.93 -29.16 -39.74
N ILE A 7 22.04 -30.04 -39.29
CA ILE A 7 20.86 -29.69 -38.51
C ILE A 7 21.31 -29.48 -37.06
N ALA A 8 21.38 -28.23 -36.62
CA ALA A 8 21.56 -27.88 -35.22
C ALA A 8 20.21 -28.04 -34.50
N ILE A 9 20.06 -29.13 -33.75
CA ILE A 9 18.95 -29.32 -32.81
C ILE A 9 19.22 -28.38 -31.64
N VAL A 10 18.50 -27.26 -31.60
CA VAL A 10 18.45 -26.39 -30.42
C VAL A 10 17.65 -27.13 -29.35
N GLY A 11 18.37 -27.62 -28.34
CA GLY A 11 17.77 -28.28 -27.18
C GLY A 11 17.01 -27.29 -26.32
N THR A 12 15.69 -27.41 -26.30
CA THR A 12 14.81 -26.70 -25.36
C THR A 12 15.04 -27.29 -23.96
N VAL A 13 15.74 -26.55 -23.10
CA VAL A 13 15.83 -26.87 -21.67
C VAL A 13 14.45 -26.59 -21.06
N LEU A 14 13.66 -27.63 -20.86
CA LEU A 14 12.49 -27.59 -19.97
C LEU A 14 13.03 -27.50 -18.53
N ALA A 15 13.17 -26.28 -18.04
CA ALA A 15 13.33 -26.01 -16.62
C ALA A 15 11.99 -26.34 -15.95
N SER A 16 11.79 -27.61 -15.57
CA SER A 16 10.76 -28.01 -14.62
C SER A 16 11.09 -27.35 -13.29
N GLY A 17 10.56 -26.14 -13.10
CA GLY A 17 10.64 -25.43 -11.84
C GLY A 17 10.05 -26.31 -10.75
N ILE A 18 10.87 -26.62 -9.76
CA ILE A 18 10.41 -27.20 -8.49
C ILE A 18 9.47 -26.15 -7.91
N LEU A 19 8.16 -26.39 -8.04
CA LEU A 19 7.14 -25.59 -7.37
C LEU A 19 7.34 -25.79 -5.88
N SER A 20 8.00 -24.84 -5.22
CA SER A 20 8.03 -24.78 -3.77
C SER A 20 6.58 -24.65 -3.32
N ALA A 21 6.06 -25.69 -2.67
CA ALA A 21 4.69 -25.70 -2.18
C ALA A 21 4.57 -24.66 -1.06
N ALA A 22 3.86 -23.57 -1.34
CA ALA A 22 3.48 -22.64 -0.30
C ALA A 22 2.57 -23.40 0.69
N THR A 23 2.98 -23.43 1.96
CA THR A 23 2.46 -24.38 2.96
C THR A 23 1.99 -23.72 4.23
N THR A 24 1.97 -22.39 4.30
CA THR A 24 1.47 -21.65 5.46
C THR A 24 0.32 -20.73 5.05
N THR A 25 -0.73 -20.74 5.84
CA THR A 25 -1.76 -19.70 5.85
C THR A 25 -1.22 -18.57 6.72
N ASP A 26 -1.24 -17.34 6.21
CA ASP A 26 -1.16 -16.16 7.06
C ASP A 26 -2.58 -15.76 7.46
N THR A 27 -2.75 -15.27 8.68
CA THR A 27 -4.06 -14.91 9.22
C THR A 27 -4.08 -13.46 9.63
N PHE A 28 -5.03 -12.72 9.10
CA PHE A 28 -5.30 -11.34 9.45
C PHE A 28 -5.74 -11.23 10.91
N THR A 29 -5.07 -10.37 11.65
CA THR A 29 -5.43 -10.00 13.03
C THR A 29 -6.02 -8.60 13.06
N ALA A 30 -7.02 -8.36 13.92
CA ALA A 30 -7.62 -7.03 14.05
C ALA A 30 -6.56 -5.97 14.42
N GLY A 31 -6.55 -4.86 13.66
CA GLY A 31 -5.52 -3.83 13.76
C GLY A 31 -4.35 -4.02 12.80
N GLU A 32 -4.34 -5.08 11.98
CA GLU A 32 -3.41 -5.20 10.86
C GLU A 32 -3.88 -4.45 9.62
N ILE A 33 -2.92 -4.22 8.73
CA ILE A 33 -3.08 -3.47 7.49
C ILE A 33 -2.79 -4.39 6.32
N LEU A 34 -3.68 -4.42 5.33
CA LEU A 34 -3.52 -5.14 4.08
C LEU A 34 -3.19 -4.16 2.95
N LEU A 35 -2.21 -4.52 2.14
CA LEU A 35 -1.99 -3.98 0.80
C LEU A 35 -2.63 -4.94 -0.18
N GLY A 36 -3.29 -4.44 -1.22
CA GLY A 36 -3.46 -5.32 -2.37
C GLY A 36 -3.68 -4.63 -3.68
N PHE A 37 -3.65 -5.49 -4.69
CA PHE A 37 -3.52 -5.17 -6.10
C PHE A 37 -4.57 -5.94 -6.87
N TYR A 38 -5.10 -5.34 -7.92
CA TYR A 38 -5.84 -6.04 -8.95
C TYR A 38 -5.55 -5.43 -10.32
N ALA A 39 -5.72 -6.21 -11.38
CA ALA A 39 -5.67 -5.72 -12.75
C ALA A 39 -7.08 -5.73 -13.35
N SER A 40 -7.49 -4.63 -13.96
CA SER A 40 -8.76 -4.53 -14.68
C SER A 40 -8.74 -5.26 -16.03
N SER A 41 -7.55 -5.58 -16.55
CA SER A 41 -7.37 -6.32 -17.81
C SER A 41 -6.01 -7.05 -17.87
N GLY A 42 -5.72 -7.72 -18.99
CA GLY A 42 -4.41 -8.30 -19.29
C GLY A 42 -3.95 -9.43 -18.36
N THR A 43 -2.62 -9.62 -18.25
CA THR A 43 -2.03 -10.66 -17.40
C THR A 43 -2.40 -10.41 -15.93
N GLY A 44 -2.95 -11.43 -15.26
CA GLY A 44 -3.36 -11.33 -13.86
C GLY A 44 -4.72 -10.66 -13.62
N ALA A 45 -5.52 -10.37 -14.66
CA ALA A 45 -6.85 -9.75 -14.53
C ALA A 45 -7.85 -10.54 -13.67
N SER A 46 -7.64 -11.85 -13.53
CA SER A 46 -8.47 -12.75 -12.71
C SER A 46 -7.87 -13.00 -11.32
N LYS A 47 -6.90 -12.18 -10.90
CA LYS A 47 -6.15 -12.37 -9.66
C LYS A 47 -6.09 -11.07 -8.87
N ASN A 48 -6.16 -11.23 -7.55
CA ASN A 48 -5.90 -10.18 -6.59
C ASN A 48 -4.69 -10.62 -5.78
N LEU A 49 -3.66 -9.79 -5.73
CA LEU A 49 -2.50 -10.03 -4.88
C LEU A 49 -2.70 -9.21 -3.62
N VAL A 50 -2.75 -9.88 -2.46
CA VAL A 50 -2.98 -9.21 -1.18
C VAL A 50 -1.84 -9.56 -0.24
N ALA A 51 -1.26 -8.57 0.42
CA ALA A 51 -0.17 -8.72 1.34
C ALA A 51 -0.50 -8.10 2.70
N ASN A 52 -0.22 -8.82 3.78
CA ASN A 52 -0.30 -8.30 5.13
C ASN A 52 0.96 -7.46 5.42
N LEU A 53 0.74 -6.18 5.73
CA LEU A 53 1.78 -5.23 6.12
C LEU A 53 2.05 -5.25 7.65
N GLY A 54 1.32 -6.09 8.37
CA GLY A 54 1.36 -6.24 9.81
C GLY A 54 0.54 -5.19 10.54
N SER A 55 0.82 -5.06 11.85
CA SER A 55 0.09 -4.17 12.76
C SER A 55 0.18 -2.69 12.35
N PHE A 56 -0.92 -1.97 12.51
CA PHE A 56 -0.99 -0.51 12.34
C PHE A 56 0.09 0.22 13.18
N GLY A 57 0.55 -0.37 14.29
CA GLY A 57 1.57 0.21 15.16
C GLY A 57 2.90 0.48 14.42
N ASN A 58 3.15 -0.23 13.31
CA ASN A 58 4.28 0.02 12.41
C ASN A 58 4.18 1.39 11.70
N PHE A 59 3.00 2.01 11.69
CA PHE A 59 2.68 3.23 10.93
C PHE A 59 2.36 4.43 11.83
N ASP A 60 1.86 4.19 13.04
CA ASP A 60 1.33 5.19 13.97
C ASP A 60 2.42 5.94 14.78
N ASN A 61 3.66 5.44 14.80
CA ASN A 61 4.74 5.99 15.65
C ASN A 61 6.12 6.09 14.95
N ASN A 62 6.16 6.11 13.62
CA ASN A 62 7.45 6.24 12.93
C ASN A 62 7.95 7.69 13.01
N ASP A 63 9.11 7.88 13.64
CA ASP A 63 9.78 9.16 13.96
C ASP A 63 10.41 9.87 12.74
N GLY A 64 9.91 9.56 11.56
CA GLY A 64 10.28 10.19 10.31
C GLY A 64 11.21 9.39 9.41
N ALA A 65 11.50 8.13 9.74
CA ALA A 65 12.17 7.22 8.81
C ALA A 65 11.20 6.70 7.74
N THR A 66 11.65 6.66 6.48
CA THR A 66 10.97 5.89 5.44
C THR A 66 11.21 4.41 5.70
N VAL A 67 10.14 3.64 5.89
CA VAL A 67 10.24 2.19 6.10
C VAL A 67 9.93 1.48 4.79
N SER A 68 10.82 0.56 4.38
CA SER A 68 10.52 -0.39 3.31
C SER A 68 9.72 -1.53 3.90
N ILE A 69 8.47 -1.66 3.49
CA ILE A 69 7.51 -2.53 4.19
C ILE A 69 7.40 -3.89 3.53
N LEU A 70 7.69 -3.97 2.22
CA LEU A 70 7.76 -5.23 1.48
C LEU A 70 8.73 -5.04 0.31
N GLY A 71 9.94 -5.60 0.45
CA GLY A 71 11.03 -5.47 -0.51
C GLY A 71 10.91 -6.45 -1.69
N SER A 72 11.94 -7.24 -1.91
CA SER A 72 12.07 -8.10 -3.10
C SER A 72 11.03 -9.23 -3.22
N SER A 73 10.45 -9.71 -2.11
CA SER A 73 9.43 -10.76 -2.12
C SER A 73 8.13 -10.30 -2.78
N LEU A 74 7.60 -9.12 -2.39
CA LEU A 74 6.43 -8.53 -3.01
C LEU A 74 6.67 -8.23 -4.49
N VAL A 75 7.85 -7.70 -4.85
CA VAL A 75 8.18 -7.46 -6.26
C VAL A 75 8.18 -8.78 -7.05
N SER A 76 8.70 -9.87 -6.47
CA SER A 76 8.69 -11.19 -7.10
C SER A 76 7.25 -11.71 -7.29
N ASP A 77 6.38 -11.50 -6.32
CA ASP A 77 4.96 -11.86 -6.42
C ASP A 77 4.19 -11.01 -7.44
N LEU A 78 4.48 -9.71 -7.52
CA LEU A 78 3.92 -8.81 -8.53
C LEU A 78 4.36 -9.21 -9.94
N VAL A 79 5.64 -9.55 -10.13
CA VAL A 79 6.15 -10.04 -11.41
C VAL A 79 5.51 -11.39 -11.78
N ALA A 80 5.37 -12.30 -10.82
CA ALA A 80 4.75 -13.61 -11.04
C ALA A 80 3.24 -13.51 -11.35
N THR A 81 2.55 -12.51 -10.78
CA THR A 81 1.10 -12.35 -10.92
C THR A 81 0.72 -11.51 -12.14
N TYR A 82 1.42 -10.39 -12.37
CA TYR A 82 1.06 -9.37 -13.34
C TYR A 82 2.10 -9.15 -14.45
N GLY A 83 3.24 -9.82 -14.40
CA GLY A 83 4.32 -9.72 -15.38
C GLY A 83 5.40 -8.70 -15.01
N ALA A 84 6.55 -8.77 -15.69
CA ALA A 84 7.72 -7.95 -15.40
C ALA A 84 7.48 -6.43 -15.57
N ASN A 85 6.47 -6.05 -16.35
CA ASN A 85 6.08 -4.66 -16.60
C ASN A 85 4.94 -4.19 -15.68
N TRP A 86 4.64 -4.88 -14.58
CA TRP A 86 3.54 -4.52 -13.68
C TRP A 86 3.58 -3.04 -13.24
N ASN A 87 4.77 -2.49 -13.01
CA ASN A 87 4.97 -1.13 -12.51
C ASN A 87 4.75 -0.03 -13.57
N SER A 88 4.59 -0.38 -14.84
CA SER A 88 4.27 0.57 -15.92
C SER A 88 2.87 0.37 -16.49
N ARG A 89 2.10 -0.55 -15.91
CA ARG A 89 0.74 -0.89 -16.34
C ARG A 89 -0.29 0.02 -15.68
N THR A 90 -1.03 0.75 -16.51
CA THR A 90 -2.13 1.63 -16.10
C THR A 90 -3.39 0.86 -15.71
N ASP A 91 -3.49 -0.43 -16.05
CA ASP A 91 -4.66 -1.24 -15.75
C ASP A 91 -4.56 -1.96 -14.39
N ILE A 92 -3.42 -1.81 -13.70
CA ILE A 92 -3.21 -2.30 -12.34
C ILE A 92 -3.52 -1.18 -11.35
N THR A 93 -4.37 -1.49 -10.38
CA THR A 93 -4.73 -0.61 -9.28
C THR A 93 -4.28 -1.24 -7.97
N TRP A 94 -3.92 -0.41 -6.99
CA TRP A 94 -3.56 -0.86 -5.65
C TRP A 94 -4.20 0.00 -4.57
N SER A 95 -4.27 -0.55 -3.37
CA SER A 95 -4.74 0.13 -2.17
C SER A 95 -4.17 -0.48 -0.90
N VAL A 96 -3.99 0.36 0.11
CA VAL A 96 -3.78 -0.08 1.49
C VAL A 96 -5.05 0.16 2.30
N THR A 97 -5.53 -0.89 2.96
CA THR A 97 -6.75 -0.90 3.75
C THR A 97 -6.58 -1.73 5.02
N GLY A 98 -7.36 -1.44 6.06
CA GLY A 98 -7.38 -2.24 7.28
C GLY A 98 -8.47 -1.77 8.21
N ALA A 99 -8.77 -2.53 9.24
CA ALA A 99 -9.75 -2.11 10.23
C ALA A 99 -9.60 -2.85 11.57
N ASN A 100 -10.07 -2.18 12.62
CA ASN A 100 -10.24 -2.77 13.94
C ASN A 100 -11.73 -2.73 14.33
N PHE A 101 -12.37 -3.90 14.42
CA PHE A 101 -13.83 -4.00 14.57
C PHE A 101 -14.34 -4.40 15.96
N ALA A 102 -13.58 -5.20 16.71
CA ALA A 102 -14.16 -5.94 17.85
C ALA A 102 -13.33 -5.88 19.14
N GLN A 103 -12.12 -5.35 19.11
CA GLN A 103 -11.23 -5.40 20.27
C GLN A 103 -10.51 -4.07 20.47
N SER A 104 -10.23 -3.76 21.74
CA SER A 104 -9.30 -2.67 22.03
C SER A 104 -7.92 -3.14 21.58
N VAL A 105 -7.44 -2.61 20.46
CA VAL A 105 -6.05 -2.76 20.06
C VAL A 105 -5.30 -1.60 20.69
N ALA A 106 -4.19 -1.84 21.37
CA ALA A 106 -3.42 -0.78 22.01
C ALA A 106 -3.07 0.31 20.98
N GLY A 107 -3.36 1.57 21.28
CA GLY A 107 -3.16 2.71 20.36
C GLY A 107 -4.33 3.00 19.42
N LEU A 108 -5.34 2.12 19.31
CA LEU A 108 -6.52 2.35 18.47
C LEU A 108 -7.82 2.41 19.24
N THR A 109 -8.65 3.35 18.84
CA THR A 109 -10.08 3.29 19.12
C THR A 109 -10.70 2.09 18.39
N ARG A 110 -11.70 1.46 19.00
CA ARG A 110 -12.57 0.51 18.28
C ARG A 110 -13.15 1.18 17.05
N ASN A 111 -13.44 0.39 16.02
CA ASN A 111 -14.07 0.84 14.78
C ASN A 111 -13.22 1.82 13.95
N THR A 112 -11.89 1.80 14.13
CA THR A 112 -10.96 2.53 13.26
C THR A 112 -10.89 1.84 11.90
N ILE A 113 -11.05 2.63 10.83
CA ILE A 113 -10.83 2.21 9.44
C ILE A 113 -9.54 2.84 8.95
N PHE A 114 -8.71 2.04 8.30
CA PHE A 114 -7.51 2.50 7.61
C PHE A 114 -7.73 2.42 6.12
N ALA A 115 -7.36 3.49 5.43
CA ALA A 115 -7.53 3.57 4.00
C ALA A 115 -6.51 4.51 3.38
N THR A 116 -6.21 4.23 2.11
CA THR A 116 -5.42 5.12 1.27
C THR A 116 -6.31 6.09 0.51
N SER A 117 -5.70 7.14 -0.06
CA SER A 117 -6.28 7.98 -1.11
C SER A 117 -5.18 8.35 -2.10
N PRO A 118 -5.40 8.20 -3.42
CA PRO A 118 -4.40 8.57 -4.42
C PRO A 118 -4.02 10.04 -4.34
N ARG A 119 -2.78 10.38 -4.72
CA ARG A 119 -2.30 11.76 -4.77
C ARG A 119 -1.36 11.99 -5.95
N ALA A 120 -1.45 13.16 -6.58
CA ALA A 120 -0.68 13.47 -7.78
C ALA A 120 0.80 13.79 -7.49
N SER A 121 1.11 14.41 -6.35
CA SER A 121 2.48 14.72 -5.93
C SER A 121 2.66 14.70 -4.42
N VAL A 122 3.84 14.28 -3.92
CA VAL A 122 4.25 14.33 -2.50
C VAL A 122 4.33 15.75 -1.93
N THR A 123 4.17 16.79 -2.76
CA THR A 123 4.11 18.20 -2.34
C THR A 123 2.69 18.74 -2.20
N ASP A 124 1.67 18.06 -2.73
CA ASP A 124 0.29 18.57 -2.66
C ASP A 124 -0.21 18.60 -1.21
N ALA A 125 -1.25 19.34 -0.87
CA ALA A 125 -1.86 19.12 0.44
C ALA A 125 -2.44 17.69 0.49
N PRO A 126 -2.36 16.96 1.62
CA PRO A 126 -3.05 15.68 1.74
C PRO A 126 -4.53 15.82 1.38
N ILE A 127 -5.04 14.89 0.58
CA ILE A 127 -6.44 14.96 0.13
C ILE A 127 -7.38 14.79 1.32
N SER A 128 -8.24 15.80 1.54
CA SER A 128 -9.29 15.69 2.55
C SER A 128 -10.36 14.70 2.08
N ILE A 129 -10.41 13.52 2.68
CA ILE A 129 -11.52 12.59 2.51
C ILE A 129 -12.75 13.20 3.22
N THR A 130 -13.79 13.47 2.44
CA THR A 130 -15.11 13.87 2.98
C THR A 130 -15.90 12.60 3.26
N GLY A 131 -16.31 12.39 4.51
CA GLY A 131 -17.06 11.21 4.93
C GLY A 131 -18.36 11.05 4.14
N GLY A 132 -18.66 9.81 3.73
CA GLY A 132 -19.99 9.44 3.27
C GLY A 132 -20.98 9.36 4.43
N SER A 133 -22.28 9.32 4.14
CA SER A 133 -23.31 8.97 5.12
C SER A 133 -23.02 7.63 5.81
N ASP A 134 -23.49 7.43 7.03
CA ASP A 134 -23.22 6.26 7.89
C ASP A 134 -23.39 4.89 7.19
N GLY A 135 -24.39 4.76 6.32
CA GLY A 135 -24.61 3.56 5.51
C GLY A 135 -23.43 3.19 4.62
N THR A 136 -22.62 4.17 4.22
CA THR A 136 -21.49 3.95 3.35
C THR A 136 -20.23 3.51 4.09
N LEU A 137 -19.99 4.02 5.30
CA LEU A 137 -18.90 3.52 6.13
C LEU A 137 -19.16 2.09 6.61
N ALA A 138 -20.41 1.75 6.95
CA ALA A 138 -20.78 0.36 7.25
C ALA A 138 -20.51 -0.58 6.05
N GLY A 139 -20.84 -0.14 4.83
CA GLY A 139 -20.51 -0.88 3.61
C GLY A 139 -18.99 -1.07 3.41
N ILE A 140 -18.19 -0.04 3.66
CA ILE A 140 -16.73 -0.11 3.58
C ILE A 140 -16.16 -1.09 4.61
N ARG A 141 -16.68 -1.06 5.84
CA ARG A 141 -16.29 -2.03 6.88
C ARG A 141 -16.58 -3.46 6.46
N LEU A 142 -17.77 -3.72 5.92
CA LEU A 142 -18.13 -5.03 5.41
C LEU A 142 -17.21 -5.46 4.26
N ASN A 143 -16.86 -4.53 3.37
CA ASN A 143 -15.92 -4.80 2.28
C ASN A 143 -14.52 -5.16 2.78
N VAL A 144 -13.99 -4.44 3.77
CA VAL A 144 -12.70 -4.79 4.40
C VAL A 144 -12.78 -6.14 5.09
N ASN A 145 -13.86 -6.44 5.82
CA ASN A 145 -14.04 -7.72 6.48
C ASN A 145 -14.14 -8.89 5.48
N SER A 146 -14.82 -8.69 4.35
CA SER A 146 -14.82 -9.63 3.22
C SER A 146 -13.40 -9.89 2.73
N ILE A 147 -12.62 -8.84 2.44
CA ILE A 147 -11.23 -8.99 1.99
C ILE A 147 -10.41 -9.79 3.00
N ASN A 148 -10.55 -9.50 4.31
CA ASN A 148 -9.86 -10.25 5.36
C ASN A 148 -10.26 -11.73 5.37
N THR A 149 -11.55 -12.03 5.20
CA THR A 149 -12.05 -13.42 5.11
C THR A 149 -11.44 -14.16 3.92
N ALA A 150 -11.34 -13.49 2.77
CA ALA A 150 -10.71 -14.07 1.59
C ALA A 150 -9.19 -14.24 1.76
N TYR A 151 -8.54 -13.34 2.50
CA TYR A 151 -7.12 -13.43 2.86
C TYR A 151 -6.85 -14.66 3.72
N ASP A 152 -7.58 -14.83 4.82
CA ASP A 152 -7.40 -15.93 5.78
C ASP A 152 -7.65 -17.32 5.15
N ALA A 153 -8.55 -17.36 4.16
CA ALA A 153 -8.85 -18.59 3.43
C ALA A 153 -7.81 -18.94 2.35
N ALA A 154 -6.93 -18.00 2.00
CA ALA A 154 -5.95 -18.19 0.93
C ALA A 154 -4.62 -18.73 1.45
N THR A 155 -3.90 -19.41 0.57
CA THR A 155 -2.53 -19.84 0.85
C THR A 155 -1.54 -18.76 0.46
N THR A 156 -0.47 -18.63 1.22
CA THR A 156 0.63 -17.72 0.89
C THR A 156 1.26 -18.05 -0.46
N THR A 157 2.01 -17.13 -1.04
CA THR A 157 2.75 -17.34 -2.29
C THR A 157 4.03 -18.12 -2.03
N ALA A 158 4.66 -18.63 -3.09
CA ALA A 158 5.97 -19.26 -2.95
C ALA A 158 7.10 -18.26 -2.62
N ASN A 159 6.90 -16.95 -2.85
CA ASN A 159 7.92 -15.93 -2.66
C ASN A 159 7.78 -15.16 -1.34
N SER A 160 6.65 -15.30 -0.63
CA SER A 160 6.33 -14.49 0.54
C SER A 160 5.43 -15.26 1.52
N THR A 161 5.70 -15.14 2.81
CA THR A 161 4.89 -15.74 3.89
C THR A 161 3.73 -14.84 4.33
N VAL A 162 3.61 -13.64 3.76
CA VAL A 162 2.60 -12.63 4.13
C VAL A 162 1.86 -12.12 2.90
N THR A 163 1.93 -12.83 1.78
CA THR A 163 1.27 -12.46 0.54
C THR A 163 0.49 -13.65 0.02
N VAL A 164 -0.73 -13.41 -0.44
CA VAL A 164 -1.65 -14.42 -0.97
C VAL A 164 -2.17 -13.98 -2.34
N VAL A 165 -2.59 -14.95 -3.15
CA VAL A 165 -3.32 -14.70 -4.39
C VAL A 165 -4.76 -15.16 -4.22
N ILE A 166 -5.71 -14.23 -4.39
CA ILE A 166 -7.15 -14.47 -4.33
C ILE A 166 -7.71 -14.41 -5.74
N ASP A 167 -8.52 -15.40 -6.12
CA ASP A 167 -9.19 -15.41 -7.42
C ASP A 167 -10.14 -14.21 -7.55
N GLY A 168 -10.11 -13.52 -8.69
CA GLY A 168 -10.97 -12.35 -8.97
C GLY A 168 -12.46 -12.68 -9.06
N SER A 169 -12.82 -13.94 -9.28
CA SER A 169 -14.21 -14.42 -9.18
C SER A 169 -14.69 -14.60 -7.74
N ASN A 170 -13.79 -14.58 -6.74
CA ASN A 170 -14.20 -14.60 -5.34
C ASN A 170 -14.94 -13.29 -5.03
N SER A 171 -16.17 -13.41 -4.53
CA SER A 171 -17.00 -12.26 -4.15
C SER A 171 -16.36 -11.39 -3.09
N ASP A 172 -15.44 -11.94 -2.29
CA ASP A 172 -14.72 -11.27 -1.22
C ASP A 172 -13.34 -10.74 -1.66
N SER A 173 -12.98 -10.88 -2.94
CA SER A 173 -11.75 -10.33 -3.49
C SER A 173 -11.72 -8.80 -3.51
N MET A 174 -10.53 -8.20 -3.54
CA MET A 174 -10.39 -6.74 -3.67
C MET A 174 -11.07 -6.19 -4.92
N GLN A 175 -10.94 -6.86 -6.06
CA GLN A 175 -11.64 -6.50 -7.29
C GLN A 175 -13.15 -6.46 -7.08
N ALA A 176 -13.74 -7.47 -6.45
CA ALA A 176 -15.18 -7.46 -6.17
C ALA A 176 -15.60 -6.36 -5.18
N ARG A 177 -14.75 -6.05 -4.18
CA ARG A 177 -15.08 -5.15 -3.07
C ARG A 177 -14.71 -3.69 -3.31
N MET A 178 -13.79 -3.40 -4.22
CA MET A 178 -13.35 -2.04 -4.56
C MET A 178 -13.95 -1.51 -5.87
N VAL A 179 -14.40 -2.39 -6.78
CA VAL A 179 -14.91 -2.00 -8.11
C VAL A 179 -16.42 -1.65 -8.09
N LEU A 180 -17.21 -2.11 -7.12
CA LEU A 180 -18.67 -1.89 -7.10
C LEU A 180 -19.06 -0.55 -6.42
N SER A 181 -19.01 0.53 -7.21
CA SER A 181 -20.02 1.59 -7.34
C SER A 181 -20.77 2.09 -6.08
N ALA A 182 -20.22 3.11 -5.42
CA ALA A 182 -20.85 4.35 -4.92
C ALA A 182 -19.92 4.94 -3.86
N SER A 183 -19.57 6.22 -4.02
CA SER A 183 -18.79 7.00 -3.05
C SER A 183 -19.14 6.67 -1.59
N PRO A 184 -18.17 6.44 -0.68
CA PRO A 184 -16.72 6.54 -0.90
C PRO A 184 -16.09 5.24 -1.40
N GLN A 185 -15.41 5.33 -2.55
CA GLN A 185 -14.30 4.44 -2.87
C GLN A 185 -13.12 4.86 -2.00
N PHE A 186 -12.63 3.98 -1.14
CA PHE A 186 -11.38 4.22 -0.45
C PHE A 186 -10.21 3.67 -1.28
N GLY A 187 -9.20 4.53 -1.50
CA GLY A 187 -7.82 4.11 -1.71
C GLY A 187 -7.45 3.38 -2.98
N THR A 188 -8.25 3.42 -4.04
CA THR A 188 -7.81 2.86 -5.33
C THR A 188 -7.02 3.89 -6.12
N ASP A 189 -5.71 3.70 -6.24
CA ASP A 189 -4.90 4.49 -7.18
C ASP A 189 -4.83 3.78 -8.55
N ASN A 190 -5.49 4.38 -9.54
CA ASN A 190 -5.48 3.95 -10.94
C ASN A 190 -4.45 4.73 -11.79
N THR A 191 -3.67 5.62 -11.18
CA THR A 191 -2.77 6.55 -11.88
C THR A 191 -1.33 6.06 -11.97
N ASN A 192 -1.13 4.80 -12.35
CA ASN A 192 0.19 4.28 -12.72
C ASN A 192 0.60 4.81 -14.11
N SER A 193 1.00 6.09 -14.21
CA SER A 193 1.64 6.60 -15.43
C SER A 193 3.08 6.09 -15.49
N ALA A 194 3.46 5.55 -16.65
CA ALA A 194 4.55 4.59 -16.89
C ALA A 194 6.00 5.00 -16.58
N ALA A 195 6.23 6.03 -15.76
CA ALA A 195 7.57 6.45 -15.29
C ALA A 195 7.56 7.03 -13.86
N SER A 196 6.43 7.00 -13.16
CA SER A 196 6.24 7.74 -11.92
C SER A 196 6.01 6.82 -10.74
N VAL A 197 6.70 7.15 -9.66
CA VAL A 197 6.38 6.70 -8.31
C VAL A 197 4.91 7.03 -8.02
N THR A 198 4.10 6.04 -7.66
CA THR A 198 2.70 6.26 -7.27
C THR A 198 2.57 6.48 -5.78
N ILE A 199 1.72 7.43 -5.41
CA ILE A 199 1.65 7.99 -4.07
C ILE A 199 0.22 7.87 -3.59
N SER A 200 0.06 7.30 -2.40
CA SER A 200 -1.23 7.23 -1.73
C SER A 200 -1.11 7.70 -0.30
N ASP A 201 -1.83 8.77 0.05
CA ASP A 201 -1.96 9.25 1.43
C ASP A 201 -2.67 8.20 2.28
N PHE A 202 -2.27 8.02 3.53
CA PHE A 202 -2.80 7.03 4.46
C PHE A 202 -3.48 7.69 5.66
N TYR A 203 -4.70 7.24 5.96
CA TYR A 203 -5.56 7.85 6.96
C TYR A 203 -6.09 6.81 7.95
N GLY A 204 -6.17 7.20 9.22
CA GLY A 204 -6.97 6.52 10.24
C GLY A 204 -8.28 7.27 10.46
N LEU A 205 -9.41 6.60 10.21
CA LEU A 205 -10.75 7.17 10.34
C LEU A 205 -11.44 6.60 11.57
N VAL A 206 -11.78 7.46 12.52
CA VAL A 206 -12.34 7.09 13.83
C VAL A 206 -13.71 7.75 14.03
N PRO A 207 -14.71 7.02 14.56
CA PRO A 207 -16.02 7.59 14.88
C PRO A 207 -15.92 8.73 15.87
N THR A 208 -16.62 9.84 15.57
CA THR A 208 -16.63 11.09 16.34
C THR A 208 -17.65 11.09 17.48
N SER A 209 -18.67 10.24 17.45
CA SER A 209 -19.62 10.03 18.55
C SER A 209 -19.52 8.59 19.07
N GLY A 210 -19.39 8.48 20.39
CA GLY A 210 -19.12 7.22 21.09
C GLY A 210 -20.38 6.44 21.45
N GLY A 211 -20.24 5.11 21.41
CA GLY A 211 -21.18 4.16 21.96
C GLY A 211 -20.66 2.73 21.83
N ILE A 212 -19.88 2.25 22.81
CA ILE A 212 -19.56 0.82 22.91
C ILE A 212 -20.75 0.14 23.59
N ALA A 213 -21.51 -0.70 22.87
CA ALA A 213 -22.24 -1.78 23.53
C ALA A 213 -21.22 -2.88 23.92
N PRO A 214 -21.06 -3.22 25.21
CA PRO A 214 -20.04 -4.18 25.66
C PRO A 214 -20.29 -5.64 25.22
N ASN A 215 -21.45 -5.95 24.61
CA ASN A 215 -21.97 -7.32 24.53
C ASN A 215 -22.30 -7.82 23.12
N GLY A 216 -21.65 -7.32 22.07
CA GLY A 216 -21.77 -7.93 20.73
C GLY A 216 -23.15 -7.84 20.08
N ALA A 217 -24.08 -7.05 20.65
CA ALA A 217 -25.29 -6.65 19.95
C ALA A 217 -24.94 -5.50 19.00
N ALA A 218 -25.26 -5.67 17.72
CA ALA A 218 -25.26 -4.59 16.75
C ALA A 218 -26.30 -3.55 17.17
N VAL A 219 -25.85 -2.55 17.92
CA VAL A 219 -26.58 -1.29 18.13
C VAL A 219 -25.60 -0.18 17.81
N ASP A 220 -25.58 0.22 16.54
CA ASP A 220 -25.51 1.64 16.21
C ASP A 220 -26.06 1.85 14.80
N THR A 221 -27.37 2.08 14.73
CA THR A 221 -28.09 2.49 13.50
C THR A 221 -28.42 3.99 13.55
N ASP A 222 -27.89 4.73 14.53
CA ASP A 222 -28.22 6.14 14.73
C ASP A 222 -26.96 7.03 14.73
N GLY A 223 -26.68 7.62 13.57
CA GLY A 223 -26.14 8.98 13.47
C GLY A 223 -24.74 9.19 14.03
N VAL A 224 -23.72 8.64 13.37
CA VAL A 224 -22.31 8.93 13.68
C VAL A 224 -21.71 9.83 12.60
N VAL A 225 -21.77 11.14 12.80
CA VAL A 225 -21.22 12.13 11.86
C VAL A 225 -19.70 12.24 12.00
N PHE A 226 -18.94 11.45 11.23
CA PHE A 226 -17.47 11.58 11.15
C PHE A 226 -17.09 12.91 10.49
N THR A 227 -16.57 13.86 11.25
CA THR A 227 -16.15 15.17 10.74
C THR A 227 -14.63 15.23 10.62
N ARG A 228 -14.13 15.41 9.38
CA ARG A 228 -12.73 15.62 8.95
C ARG A 228 -11.76 14.49 9.34
N GLY A 229 -11.01 13.96 8.37
CA GLY A 229 -9.82 13.17 8.68
C GLY A 229 -8.85 14.01 9.52
N THR A 230 -8.73 13.71 10.81
CA THR A 230 -7.79 14.41 11.70
C THR A 230 -6.45 13.70 11.79
N ASN A 231 -6.37 12.43 11.41
CA ASN A 231 -5.18 11.60 11.59
C ASN A 231 -4.62 11.19 10.23
N TYR A 232 -4.06 12.15 9.50
CA TYR A 232 -3.15 11.85 8.42
C TYR A 232 -1.92 11.15 9.01
N LEU A 233 -1.74 9.88 8.68
CA LEU A 233 -0.70 9.05 9.27
C LEU A 233 0.61 9.15 8.47
N GLY A 234 0.50 9.34 7.16
CA GLY A 234 1.65 9.39 6.26
C GLY A 234 1.22 9.08 4.82
N TYR A 235 2.16 8.66 3.99
CA TYR A 235 1.85 8.21 2.63
C TYR A 235 2.67 6.99 2.24
N PHE A 236 2.06 6.17 1.40
CA PHE A 236 2.69 5.08 0.71
C PHE A 236 3.22 5.50 -0.64
N THR A 237 4.35 4.91 -0.99
CA THR A 237 5.07 5.16 -2.23
C THR A 237 5.35 3.82 -2.87
N LEU A 238 4.73 3.55 -4.02
CA LEU A 238 4.93 2.32 -4.78
C LEU A 238 5.86 2.59 -5.96
N SER A 239 6.88 1.74 -6.09
CA SER A 239 7.88 1.82 -7.15
C SER A 239 8.24 0.42 -7.67
N SER A 240 9.06 0.32 -8.70
CA SER A 240 9.60 -0.97 -9.17
C SER A 240 10.33 -1.78 -8.10
N ASN A 241 10.80 -1.12 -7.04
CA ASN A 241 11.53 -1.73 -5.94
C ASN A 241 10.62 -2.18 -4.78
N GLY A 242 9.31 -1.95 -4.87
CA GLY A 242 8.33 -2.30 -3.85
C GLY A 242 7.67 -1.09 -3.19
N LEU A 243 7.10 -1.34 -2.01
CA LEU A 243 6.32 -0.37 -1.23
C LEU A 243 7.17 0.27 -0.12
N ASN A 244 7.10 1.60 -0.03
CA ASN A 244 7.66 2.37 1.07
C ASN A 244 6.58 3.18 1.77
N TYR A 245 6.74 3.42 3.07
CA TYR A 245 5.89 4.30 3.85
C TYR A 245 6.70 5.46 4.43
N THR A 246 6.13 6.66 4.38
CA THR A 246 6.68 7.86 4.99
C THR A 246 5.65 8.46 5.94
N ALA A 247 6.00 8.57 7.22
CA ALA A 247 5.12 9.08 8.25
C ALA A 247 4.85 10.59 8.13
N SER A 248 3.67 10.98 8.58
CA SER A 248 3.23 12.36 8.79
C SER A 248 4.11 13.01 9.87
N GLY A 249 4.60 14.23 9.62
CA GLY A 249 5.51 14.92 10.52
C GLY A 249 7.00 14.73 10.20
N THR A 250 7.34 13.98 9.15
CA THR A 250 8.65 14.16 8.50
C THR A 250 8.77 15.62 8.07
N ALA A 251 9.72 16.35 8.65
CA ALA A 251 10.12 17.63 8.09
C ALA A 251 10.68 17.34 6.70
N ILE A 252 9.86 17.49 5.66
CA ILE A 252 10.35 17.57 4.29
C ILE A 252 11.33 18.74 4.33
N PRO A 253 12.64 18.56 4.07
CA PRO A 253 13.55 19.68 4.04
C PRO A 253 13.01 20.64 3.00
N GLU A 254 12.50 21.79 3.45
CA GLU A 254 11.95 22.77 2.53
C GLU A 254 13.04 23.13 1.51
N PRO A 255 12.71 23.50 0.27
CA PRO A 255 13.70 23.97 -0.71
C PRO A 255 14.63 25.07 -0.13
N SER A 256 14.12 25.86 0.81
CA SER A 256 14.88 26.85 1.60
C SER A 256 15.98 26.22 2.48
N SER A 257 15.76 25.03 3.04
CA SER A 257 16.73 24.30 3.86
C SER A 257 17.96 23.89 3.04
N TYR A 258 17.78 23.54 1.77
CA TYR A 258 18.88 23.27 0.84
C TYR A 258 19.63 24.56 0.46
N ALA A 259 18.91 25.68 0.29
CA ALA A 259 19.52 26.97 0.02
C ALA A 259 20.36 27.47 1.21
N VAL A 260 19.91 27.24 2.45
CA VAL A 260 20.66 27.57 3.67
C VAL A 260 21.91 26.70 3.80
N LEU A 261 21.82 25.39 3.57
CA LEU A 261 23.00 24.51 3.55
C LEU A 261 24.01 24.94 2.48
N GLY A 262 23.54 25.20 1.25
CA GLY A 262 24.38 25.68 0.15
C GLY A 262 25.04 27.03 0.48
N GLY A 263 24.29 27.94 1.10
CA GLY A 263 24.79 29.24 1.56
C GLY A 263 25.89 29.12 2.62
N LEU A 264 25.73 28.21 3.59
CA LEU A 264 26.74 27.95 4.62
C LEU A 264 28.04 27.37 4.04
N VAL A 265 27.94 26.45 3.07
CA VAL A 265 29.11 25.91 2.37
C VAL A 265 29.84 27.00 1.57
N ALA A 266 29.09 27.85 0.86
CA ALA A 266 29.66 28.97 0.11
C ALA A 266 30.36 29.99 1.04
N LEU A 267 29.75 30.30 2.19
CA LEU A 267 30.35 31.15 3.22
C LEU A 267 31.61 30.53 3.81
N GLY A 268 31.58 29.23 4.14
CA GLY A 268 32.75 28.49 4.63
C GLY A 268 33.91 28.52 3.63
N TYR A 269 33.62 28.28 2.34
CA TYR A 269 34.62 28.37 1.28
C TYR A 269 35.22 29.78 1.13
N SER A 270 34.37 30.82 1.18
CA SER A 270 34.81 32.21 1.09
C SER A 270 35.72 32.61 2.26
N ALA A 271 35.43 32.14 3.48
CA ALA A 271 36.25 32.37 4.67
C ALA A 271 37.62 31.68 4.58
N ILE A 272 37.67 30.45 4.07
CA ILE A 272 38.93 29.72 3.83
C ILE A 272 39.79 30.45 2.79
N ARG A 273 39.18 30.91 1.68
CA ARG A 273 39.90 31.67 0.64
C ARG A 273 40.50 32.97 1.19
N ARG A 274 39.75 33.70 2.00
CA ARG A 274 40.24 34.95 2.63
C ARG A 274 41.44 34.70 3.55
N ARG A 275 41.42 33.64 4.36
CA ARG A 275 42.55 33.28 5.25
C ARG A 275 43.83 32.92 4.49
N ARG A 276 43.73 32.31 3.31
CA ARG A 276 44.91 31.95 2.50
C ARG A 276 45.59 33.19 1.90
N ASN A 277 44.83 34.23 1.56
CA ASN A 277 45.37 35.44 0.94
C ASN A 277 46.00 36.43 1.93
N THR A 278 45.72 36.31 3.24
CA THR A 278 46.31 37.19 4.27
C THR A 278 47.62 36.65 4.86
N LYS A 279 48.13 35.51 4.38
CA LYS A 279 49.39 34.90 4.82
C LYS A 279 50.50 34.93 3.75
N ALA A 280 50.31 35.71 2.67
CA ALA A 280 51.33 36.08 1.69
C ALA A 280 51.64 37.57 1.87
#